data_AF-A0A968RK36-F1
#
_entry.id   AF-A0A968RK36-F1
#
_cell.length_a   1.000
_cell.length_b   1.000
_cell.length_c   1.000
_cell.angle_alpha   90.00
_cell.angle_beta   90.00
_cell.angle_gamma   90.00
#
_symmetry.space_group_name_H-M   'P 1'
#
loop_
_entity.id
_entity.type
_entity.pdbx_description
1 polymer ?
#
loop_
_entity_poly.entity_id
_entity_poly.type
_entity_poly.pdbx_seq_one_letter_code
_entity_poly.pdbx_strand_id
1 'polypeptide(L)' 'MIYVPVDIDGSLSSTVFRAAHRREAAMVHWHLDEHYLGSTQHFHEIELQPLPGVHQLTLVDDSGQRLEQTFTILAK' A
#
# COMPACT_ATOMS: atom_id res chain seq x y z
N MET A 1 4.22 -10.89 -5.79
CA MET A 1 3.50 -10.63 -7.07
C MET A 1 2.03 -10.51 -6.74
N ILE A 2 1.38 -9.44 -7.19
CA ILE A 2 -0.05 -9.16 -6.98
C ILE A 2 -0.67 -9.09 -8.38
N TYR A 3 -1.77 -9.83 -8.57
CA TYR A 3 -2.58 -9.76 -9.78
C TYR A 3 -3.75 -8.84 -9.52
N VAL A 4 -3.87 -7.82 -10.35
CA VAL A 4 -4.94 -6.83 -10.27
C VAL A 4 -5.76 -6.97 -11.55
N PRO A 5 -7.03 -7.42 -11.48
CA PRO A 5 -7.87 -7.48 -12.66
C PRO A 5 -8.10 -6.07 -13.21
N VAL A 6 -8.17 -5.96 -14.53
CA VAL A 6 -8.67 -4.75 -15.18
C VAL A 6 -10.20 -4.79 -15.20
N ASP A 7 -10.82 -3.66 -14.91
CA ASP A 7 -12.26 -3.48 -15.08
C ASP A 7 -12.61 -3.46 -16.57
N ILE A 8 -13.91 -3.61 -16.87
CA ILE A 8 -14.41 -3.73 -18.25
C ILE A 8 -14.11 -2.49 -19.10
N ASP A 9 -13.93 -1.33 -18.47
CA ASP A 9 -13.56 -0.06 -19.10
C ASP A 9 -12.04 0.13 -19.26
N GLY A 10 -11.23 -0.81 -18.77
CA GLY A 10 -9.78 -0.77 -18.84
C GLY A 10 -9.09 -0.09 -17.65
N SER A 11 -9.82 0.39 -16.62
CA SER A 11 -9.17 0.86 -15.40
C SER A 11 -8.60 -0.30 -14.58
N LEU A 12 -7.47 -0.06 -13.91
CA LEU A 12 -6.96 -1.01 -12.93
C LEU A 12 -7.90 -1.02 -11.73
N SER A 13 -8.41 -2.21 -11.37
CA SER A 13 -9.11 -2.35 -10.09
C SER A 13 -8.16 -2.00 -8.93
N SER A 14 -8.71 -1.59 -7.81
CA SER A 14 -7.87 -1.21 -6.67
C SER A 14 -7.38 -2.41 -5.88
N THR A 15 -6.17 -2.31 -5.33
CA THR A 15 -5.62 -3.23 -4.34
C THR A 15 -5.69 -2.61 -2.95
N VAL A 16 -6.29 -3.33 -1.99
CA VAL A 16 -6.30 -2.91 -0.59
C VAL A 16 -5.07 -3.49 0.11
N PHE A 17 -4.23 -2.61 0.65
CA PHE A 17 -3.10 -2.98 1.50
C PHE A 17 -3.49 -2.83 2.96
N ARG A 18 -3.11 -3.81 3.78
CA ARG A 18 -3.37 -3.83 5.22
C ARG A 18 -2.07 -4.02 5.99
N ALA A 19 -1.92 -3.29 7.09
CA ALA A 19 -0.80 -3.46 8.00
C ALA A 19 -1.31 -3.82 9.41
N ALA A 20 -0.84 -4.94 9.96
CA ALA A 20 -1.08 -5.28 11.36
C ALA A 20 -0.07 -4.54 12.24
N HIS A 21 -0.56 -3.78 13.22
CA HIS A 21 0.27 -3.03 14.14
C HIS A 21 -0.06 -3.40 15.60
N ARG A 22 0.96 -3.59 16.45
CA ARG A 22 0.77 -4.02 17.85
C ARG A 22 -0.01 -3.00 18.69
N ARG A 23 0.12 -1.73 18.33
CA ARG A 23 -0.62 -0.61 18.93
C ARG A 23 -1.69 -0.19 17.95
N GLU A 24 -2.96 -0.52 18.21
CA GLU A 24 -4.07 -0.16 17.32
C GLU A 24 -4.21 1.36 17.12
N ALA A 25 -3.89 2.15 18.15
CA ALA A 25 -3.99 3.61 18.09
C ALA A 25 -2.77 4.29 17.44
N ALA A 26 -1.77 3.53 16.98
CA ALA A 26 -0.60 4.12 16.31
C ALA A 26 -1.02 4.82 15.02
N MET A 27 -0.28 5.86 14.66
CA MET A 27 -0.38 6.44 13.32
C MET A 27 0.63 5.77 12.40
N VAL A 28 0.19 5.38 11.20
CA VAL A 28 1.03 4.76 10.18
C VAL A 28 0.99 5.60 8.93
N HIS A 29 2.16 6.03 8.47
CA HIS A 29 2.39 6.82 7.26
C HIS A 29 2.77 5.90 6.10
N TRP A 30 2.04 6.00 4.99
CA TRP A 30 2.18 5.14 3.82
C TRP A 30 2.91 5.87 2.71
N HIS A 31 3.87 5.18 2.11
CA HIS A 31 4.60 5.67 0.94
C HIS A 31 4.63 4.57 -0.12
N LEU A 32 4.51 4.96 -1.38
CA LEU A 32 4.69 4.10 -2.54
C LEU A 32 5.79 4.70 -3.40
N ASP A 33 6.86 3.96 -3.64
CA ASP A 33 8.02 4.40 -4.42
C ASP A 33 8.54 5.77 -3.95
N GLU A 34 8.76 5.89 -2.64
CA GLU A 34 9.17 7.14 -1.95
C GLU A 34 8.16 8.30 -1.98
N HIS A 35 6.97 8.12 -2.56
CA HIS A 35 5.91 9.14 -2.58
C HIS A 35 4.94 8.93 -1.41
N TYR A 36 4.72 9.98 -0.62
CA TYR A 36 3.75 9.95 0.48
C TYR A 36 2.31 9.85 -0.04
N LEU A 37 1.56 8.87 0.47
CA LEU A 37 0.17 8.59 0.08
C LEU A 37 -0.84 9.05 1.14
N GLY A 38 -0.42 9.15 2.40
CA GLY A 38 -1.29 9.50 3.52
C GLY A 38 -0.96 8.73 4.78
N SER A 39 -1.83 8.87 5.78
CA SER A 39 -1.70 8.18 7.07
C SER A 39 -3.01 7.56 7.50
N THR A 40 -2.92 6.46 8.25
CA THR A 40 -4.07 5.77 8.82
C THR A 40 -3.89 5.55 10.32
N GLN A 41 -5.01 5.38 11.02
CA GLN A 41 -5.08 5.04 12.44
C GLN A 41 -6.13 3.94 12.61
N HIS A 42 -5.98 3.08 13.63
CA HIS A 42 -6.89 1.98 13.96
C HIS A 42 -6.91 0.83 12.94
N PHE A 43 -7.46 1.04 11.75
CA PHE A 43 -7.70 -0.06 10.79
C PHE A 43 -6.58 -0.27 9.78
N HIS A 44 -5.62 0.65 9.68
CA HIS A 44 -4.41 0.52 8.87
C HIS A 44 -4.61 -0.10 7.47
N GLU A 45 -5.60 0.43 6.74
CA GLU A 45 -5.89 0.03 5.36
C GLU A 45 -5.76 1.22 4.40
N ILE A 46 -5.18 0.99 3.22
CA ILE A 46 -5.17 1.97 2.13
C ILE A 46 -5.47 1.28 0.80
N GLU A 47 -6.27 1.94 -0.03
CA GLU A 47 -6.62 1.49 -1.37
C GLU A 47 -5.67 2.14 -2.38
N LEU A 48 -4.97 1.33 -3.18
CA LEU A 48 -4.00 1.80 -4.18
C LEU A 48 -4.31 1.23 -5.56
N GLN A 49 -4.03 2.03 -6.60
CA GLN A 49 -4.08 1.63 -8.01
C GLN A 49 -2.70 1.78 -8.67
N PRO A 50 -1.66 1.05 -8.20
CA PRO A 50 -0.34 1.10 -8.80
C PRO A 50 -0.36 0.51 -10.22
N LEU A 51 0.40 1.12 -11.12
CA LEU A 51 0.57 0.63 -12.49
C LEU A 51 1.27 -0.76 -12.50
N PRO A 52 1.19 -1.52 -13.60
CA PRO A 52 1.99 -2.73 -13.77
C PRO A 52 3.49 -2.42 -13.63
N GLY A 53 4.20 -3.19 -12.82
CA GLY A 53 5.61 -2.92 -12.51
C GLY A 53 6.03 -3.36 -11.11
N VAL A 54 7.31 -3.14 -10.81
CA VAL A 54 7.88 -3.35 -9.47
C VAL A 54 7.70 -2.07 -8.67
N HIS A 55 7.23 -2.21 -7.44
CA HIS A 55 6.98 -1.11 -6.51
C HIS A 55 7.52 -1.43 -5.11
N GLN A 56 7.81 -0.38 -4.35
CA GLN A 56 8.15 -0.48 -2.93
C GLN A 56 7.10 0.23 -2.09
N LEU A 57 6.45 -0.51 -1.19
CA LEU A 57 5.59 0.05 -0.15
C LEU A 57 6.41 0.26 1.12
N THR A 58 6.41 1.49 1.63
CA THR A 58 7.11 1.87 2.87
C THR A 58 6.12 2.40 3.88
N LEU A 59 6.08 1.76 5.06
CA LEU A 59 5.27 2.15 6.21
C LEU A 59 6.19 2.76 7.26
N VAL A 60 5.80 3.90 7.83
CA VAL A 60 6.50 4.52 8.96
C VAL A 60 5.50 4.76 10.09
N ASP A 61 5.76 4.23 11.27
CA ASP A 61 4.90 4.48 12.44
C ASP A 61 5.28 5.78 13.18
N ASP A 62 4.45 6.19 14.12
CA ASP A 62 4.66 7.38 14.97
C ASP A 62 5.94 7.35 15.84
N SER A 63 6.59 6.19 15.97
CA SER A 63 7.86 6.01 16.68
C SER A 63 9.07 5.98 15.73
N GLY A 64 8.82 6.18 14.43
CA GLY A 64 9.85 6.17 13.38
C GLY A 64 10.25 4.77 12.93
N GLN A 65 9.54 3.72 13.36
CA GLN A 65 9.80 2.36 12.86
C GLN A 65 9.36 2.25 11.41
N ARG A 66 10.24 1.69 10.57
CA ARG A 66 10.01 1.54 9.14
C ARG A 66 9.83 0.06 8.78
N LEU A 67 8.84 -0.22 7.95
CA LEU A 67 8.67 -1.51 7.28
C LEU A 67 8.62 -1.26 5.77
N GLU A 68 9.44 -1.99 5.02
CA GLU A 68 9.53 -1.87 3.57
C GLU A 68 9.19 -3.22 2.93
N GLN A 69 8.31 -3.19 1.92
CA GLN A 69 7.90 -4.38 1.20
C GLN A 69 7.90 -4.09 -0.30
N THR A 70 8.78 -4.79 -1.03
CA THR A 70 8.75 -4.80 -2.50
C THR A 70 7.65 -5.74 -2.99
N PHE A 71 6.90 -5.30 -4.00
CA PHE A 71 5.91 -6.11 -4.70
C PHE A 71 5.93 -5.82 -6.20
N THR A 72 5.21 -6.64 -6.96
CA THR A 72 5.11 -6.50 -8.42
C THR A 72 3.66 -6.61 -8.81
N ILE A 73 3.12 -5.61 -9.50
CA ILE A 73 1.82 -5.67 -10.15
C ILE A 73 2.02 -6.30 -11.51
N LEU A 74 1.29 -7.39 -11.77
CA LEU A 74 1.28 -8.06 -13.06
C LEU A 74 0.05 -7.60 -13.84
N ALA A 75 0.28 -7.09 -15.06
CA ALA A 75 -0.78 -6.92 -16.04
C ALA A 75 -1.17 -8.31 -16.58
N LYS A 76 -2.46 -8.51 -16.82
CA LYS A 76 -2.97 -9.69 -17.53
C LYS A 76 -3.18 -9.37 -19.00
#